data_AF-A0AAC9ULT3-F1
#
_entry.id   AF-A0AAC9ULT3-F1
#
_cell.length_a   1.000
_cell.length_b   1.000
_cell.length_c   1.000
_cell.angle_alpha   90.00
_cell.angle_beta   90.00
_cell.angle_gamma   90.00
#
_symmetry.space_group_name_H-M   'P 1'
#
loop_
_entity.id
_entity.type
_entity.pdbx_description
1 polymer ?
#
loop_
_entity_poly.entity_id
_entity_poly.type
_entity_poly.pdbx_seq_one_letter_code
_entity_poly.pdbx_strand_id
1 'polypeptide(L)'
;MTEFTLYTAENAPEESKSLMADSVAAFGMVPNLHAVMAEAPTLLKGYQVLHELFQNTSFNAEELTVVWQSINVEHNCHYCVPAHSAIAASMKVDQGAYSGDGEHRFRFYREHLNSTHWVHDIFNLSVHDGQF
;
A
#
# COMPACT_ATOMS: atom_id res chain seq x y z
N MET A 1 -16.02 -9.59 12.61
CA MET A 1 -15.33 -8.47 11.94
C MET A 1 -16.09 -7.21 12.25
N THR A 2 -15.41 -6.06 12.26
CA THR A 2 -16.08 -4.76 12.30
C THR A 2 -16.54 -4.42 10.89
N GLU A 3 -17.79 -4.00 10.74
CA GLU A 3 -18.34 -3.55 9.46
C GLU A 3 -18.02 -2.07 9.26
N PHE A 4 -17.47 -1.72 8.10
CA PHE A 4 -17.21 -0.34 7.70
C PHE A 4 -18.03 0.01 6.46
N THR A 5 -18.51 1.25 6.40
CA THR A 5 -19.23 1.75 5.23
C THR A 5 -18.25 1.99 4.09
N LEU A 6 -18.55 1.44 2.91
CA LEU A 6 -17.89 1.84 1.67
C LEU A 6 -18.62 3.05 1.12
N TYR A 7 -18.07 4.23 1.36
CA TYR A 7 -18.66 5.45 0.84
C TYR A 7 -18.51 5.55 -0.68
N THR A 8 -19.51 6.15 -1.30
CA THR A 8 -19.60 6.49 -2.72
C THR A 8 -19.67 8.00 -2.88
N ALA A 9 -19.63 8.51 -4.11
CA ALA A 9 -19.74 9.96 -4.36
C ALA A 9 -21.07 10.55 -3.83
N GLU A 10 -22.12 9.73 -3.74
CA GLU A 10 -23.46 10.13 -3.32
C GLU A 10 -23.60 10.24 -1.80
N ASN A 11 -22.95 9.34 -1.04
CA ASN A 11 -23.16 9.23 0.41
C ASN A 11 -21.95 9.65 1.27
N ALA A 12 -20.81 9.97 0.65
CA ALA A 12 -19.63 10.46 1.36
C ALA A 12 -19.89 11.81 2.04
N PRO A 13 -19.23 12.09 3.18
CA PRO A 13 -19.15 13.44 3.72
C PRO A 13 -18.70 14.43 2.64
N GLU A 14 -19.27 15.63 2.65
CA GLU A 14 -19.05 16.63 1.59
C GLU A 14 -17.55 16.91 1.36
N GLU A 15 -16.78 17.04 2.44
CA GLU A 15 -15.34 17.28 2.42
C GLU A 15 -14.52 16.13 1.82
N SER A 16 -15.06 14.91 1.80
CA SER A 16 -14.41 13.73 1.23
C SER A 16 -14.68 13.57 -0.27
N LYS A 17 -15.72 14.20 -0.83
CA LYS A 17 -16.12 13.98 -2.22
C LYS A 17 -15.04 14.36 -3.23
N SER A 18 -14.36 15.49 -3.03
CA SER A 18 -13.25 15.89 -3.89
C SER A 18 -12.07 14.91 -3.77
N LEU A 19 -11.77 14.43 -2.56
CA LEU A 19 -10.70 13.45 -2.32
C LEU A 19 -11.00 12.11 -2.99
N MET A 20 -12.27 11.70 -3.02
CA MET A 20 -12.71 10.52 -3.75
C MET A 20 -12.58 10.71 -5.26
N ALA A 21 -12.90 11.90 -5.78
CA ALA A 21 -12.68 12.23 -7.18
C ALA A 21 -11.19 12.19 -7.56
N ASP A 22 -10.29 12.69 -6.70
CA ASP A 22 -8.83 12.59 -6.87
C ASP A 22 -8.39 11.12 -6.96
N SER A 23 -9.01 10.24 -6.18
CA SER A 23 -8.74 8.79 -6.24
C SER A 23 -9.11 8.19 -7.59
N VAL A 24 -10.26 8.57 -8.14
CA VAL A 24 -10.68 8.13 -9.48
C VAL A 24 -9.72 8.68 -10.55
N ALA A 25 -9.28 9.93 -10.42
CA ALA A 25 -8.33 10.52 -11.36
C ALA A 25 -6.97 9.80 -11.35
N ALA A 26 -6.49 9.38 -10.17
CA ALA A 26 -5.21 8.69 -10.00
C ALA A 26 -5.26 7.20 -10.39
N PHE A 27 -6.34 6.49 -10.04
CA PHE A 27 -6.40 5.03 -10.14
C PHE A 27 -7.49 4.48 -11.09
N GLY A 28 -8.32 5.36 -11.67
CA GLY A 28 -9.48 4.97 -12.48
C GLY A 28 -10.68 4.43 -11.69
N MET A 29 -10.55 4.31 -10.37
CA MET A 29 -11.60 3.88 -9.44
C MET A 29 -11.33 4.43 -8.03
N VAL A 30 -12.30 4.32 -7.12
CA VAL A 30 -12.06 4.56 -5.68
C VAL A 30 -11.62 3.23 -5.04
N PRO A 31 -10.38 3.11 -4.52
CA PRO A 31 -9.99 1.94 -3.74
C PRO A 31 -10.89 1.79 -2.51
N ASN A 32 -11.29 0.56 -2.15
CA ASN A 32 -12.12 0.32 -0.96
C ASN A 32 -11.51 0.93 0.33
N LEU A 33 -10.18 0.96 0.47
CA LEU A 33 -9.53 1.63 1.59
C LEU A 33 -9.85 3.13 1.63
N HIS A 34 -9.80 3.81 0.47
CA HIS A 34 -10.19 5.22 0.37
C HIS A 34 -11.68 5.42 0.62
N ALA A 35 -12.53 4.49 0.15
CA ALA A 35 -13.96 4.51 0.41
C ALA A 35 -14.28 4.39 1.90
N VAL A 36 -13.54 3.59 2.67
CA VAL A 36 -13.67 3.55 4.14
C VAL A 36 -13.14 4.83 4.78
N MET A 37 -11.94 5.28 4.40
CA MET A 37 -11.33 6.48 4.96
C MET A 37 -12.13 7.76 4.68
N ALA A 38 -12.98 7.77 3.66
CA ALA A 38 -13.87 8.88 3.35
C ALA A 38 -14.82 9.26 4.50
N GLU A 39 -15.06 8.36 5.47
CA GLU A 39 -15.76 8.70 6.72
C GLU A 39 -15.07 9.83 7.49
N ALA A 40 -13.74 9.89 7.41
CA ALA A 40 -12.88 10.87 8.07
C ALA A 40 -12.05 11.64 7.02
N PRO A 41 -12.53 12.79 6.50
CA PRO A 41 -11.89 13.50 5.39
C PRO A 41 -10.41 13.81 5.62
N THR A 42 -10.04 14.17 6.86
CA THR A 42 -8.64 14.47 7.23
C THR A 42 -7.74 13.24 7.18
N LEU A 43 -8.26 12.06 7.51
CA LEU A 43 -7.55 10.79 7.38
C LEU A 43 -7.31 10.45 5.91
N LEU A 44 -8.37 10.53 5.07
CA LEU A 44 -8.24 10.28 3.64
C LEU A 44 -7.24 11.24 2.99
N LYS A 45 -7.30 12.54 3.32
CA LYS A 45 -6.35 13.52 2.80
C LYS A 45 -4.92 13.22 3.23
N GLY A 46 -4.71 12.93 4.52
CA GLY A 46 -3.39 12.59 5.05
C GLY A 46 -2.80 11.35 4.37
N TYR A 47 -3.62 10.32 4.17
CA TYR A 47 -3.21 9.10 3.47
C TYR A 47 -2.79 9.38 2.02
N GLN A 48 -3.58 10.16 1.28
CA GLN A 48 -3.28 10.52 -0.10
C GLN A 48 -1.98 11.33 -0.22
N VAL A 49 -1.78 12.31 0.66
CA VAL A 49 -0.54 13.11 0.70
C VAL A 49 0.66 12.24 1.02
N LEU A 50 0.56 11.35 2.01
CA LEU A 50 1.65 10.44 2.35
C LEU A 50 1.99 9.49 1.19
N HIS A 51 0.98 8.97 0.50
CA HIS A 51 1.15 8.12 -0.68
C HIS A 51 1.85 8.86 -1.84
N GLU A 52 1.47 10.11 -2.09
CA GLU A 52 2.14 10.97 -3.08
C GLU A 52 3.59 11.23 -2.70
N LEU A 53 3.85 11.64 -1.46
CA LEU A 53 5.21 11.91 -0.97
C LEU A 53 6.11 10.68 -1.07
N PHE A 54 5.58 9.49 -0.76
CA PHE A 54 6.32 8.25 -0.87
C PHE A 54 6.68 7.90 -2.31
N GLN A 55 5.75 8.08 -3.26
CA GLN A 55 6.02 7.88 -4.69
C GLN A 55 7.03 8.87 -5.26
N ASN A 56 7.17 10.05 -4.65
CA ASN A 56 8.12 11.09 -5.06
C ASN A 56 9.49 10.99 -4.35
N THR A 57 9.76 9.87 -3.66
CA THR A 57 11.10 9.57 -3.13
C THR A 57 12.08 9.25 -4.26
N SER A 58 13.35 9.02 -3.93
CA SER A 58 14.35 8.60 -4.91
C SER A 58 14.20 7.13 -5.35
N PHE A 59 13.20 6.41 -4.85
CA PHE A 59 12.96 5.02 -5.21
C PHE A 59 12.43 4.89 -6.62
N ASN A 60 12.90 3.86 -7.32
CA ASN A 60 12.29 3.43 -8.57
C ASN A 60 11.01 2.61 -8.30
N ALA A 61 10.30 2.25 -9.38
CA ALA A 61 9.06 1.50 -9.30
C ALA A 61 9.19 0.16 -8.54
N GLU A 62 10.28 -0.57 -8.77
CA GLU A 62 10.54 -1.84 -8.11
C GLU A 62 10.75 -1.65 -6.60
N GLU A 63 11.59 -0.69 -6.22
CA GLU A 63 11.88 -0.38 -4.81
C GLU A 63 10.63 0.08 -4.03
N LEU A 64 9.77 0.91 -4.64
CA LEU A 64 8.47 1.30 -4.05
C LEU A 64 7.60 0.08 -3.77
N THR A 65 7.51 -0.82 -4.75
CA THR A 65 6.69 -2.04 -4.63
C THR A 65 7.27 -3.04 -3.62
N VAL A 66 8.59 -3.11 -3.48
CA VAL A 66 9.24 -3.92 -2.45
C VAL A 66 8.82 -3.46 -1.06
N VAL A 67 8.89 -2.16 -0.78
CA VAL A 67 8.54 -1.60 0.54
C VAL A 67 7.08 -1.88 0.88
N TRP A 68 6.15 -1.57 -0.04
CA TRP A 68 4.72 -1.82 0.18
C TRP A 68 4.41 -3.31 0.35
N GLN A 69 4.99 -4.18 -0.48
CA GLN A 69 4.68 -5.59 -0.40
C GLN A 69 5.23 -6.23 0.88
N SER A 70 6.41 -5.79 1.33
CA SER A 70 7.02 -6.27 2.57
C SER A 70 6.14 -5.99 3.78
N ILE A 71 5.68 -4.74 3.95
CA ILE A 71 4.81 -4.38 5.07
C ILE A 71 3.45 -5.10 5.00
N ASN A 72 2.91 -5.28 3.80
CA ASN A 72 1.63 -5.98 3.59
C ASN A 72 1.72 -7.46 3.96
N VAL A 73 2.81 -8.14 3.59
CA VAL A 73 3.03 -9.55 3.91
C VAL A 73 3.32 -9.75 5.41
N GLU A 74 4.14 -8.87 6.01
CA GLU A 74 4.44 -8.88 7.44
C GLU A 74 3.15 -8.80 8.27
N HIS A 75 2.24 -7.91 7.89
CA HIS A 75 0.96 -7.73 8.57
C HIS A 75 -0.13 -8.71 8.15
N ASN A 76 0.19 -9.70 7.29
CA ASN A 76 -0.79 -10.63 6.70
C ASN A 76 -2.03 -9.90 6.12
N CYS A 77 -1.84 -8.74 5.50
CA CYS A 77 -2.94 -7.92 5.00
C CYS A 77 -3.55 -8.55 3.73
N HIS A 78 -4.68 -9.23 3.89
CA HIS A 78 -5.40 -9.90 2.79
C HIS A 78 -5.95 -8.95 1.72
N TYR A 79 -6.19 -7.68 2.07
CA TYR A 79 -6.60 -6.64 1.12
C TYR A 79 -5.40 -6.04 0.39
N CYS A 80 -4.35 -5.69 1.14
CA CYS A 80 -3.23 -4.92 0.65
C CYS A 80 -2.34 -5.73 -0.29
N VAL A 81 -2.09 -7.01 0.01
CA VAL A 81 -1.27 -7.91 -0.82
C VAL A 81 -1.76 -7.94 -2.28
N PRO A 82 -3.00 -8.33 -2.60
CA PRO A 82 -3.47 -8.35 -3.99
C PRO A 82 -3.59 -6.95 -4.61
N ALA A 83 -3.95 -5.93 -3.82
CA ALA A 83 -4.04 -4.56 -4.32
C ALA A 83 -2.67 -4.04 -4.79
N HIS A 84 -1.62 -4.23 -4.00
CA HIS A 84 -0.27 -3.77 -4.34
C HIS A 84 0.41 -4.66 -5.39
N SER A 85 0.05 -5.94 -5.52
CA SER A 85 0.43 -6.75 -6.69
C SER A 85 -0.14 -6.17 -8.00
N ALA A 86 -1.39 -5.72 -8.01
CA ALA A 86 -1.99 -5.09 -9.19
C ALA A 86 -1.34 -3.73 -9.53
N ILE A 87 -0.97 -2.95 -8.52
CA ILE A 87 -0.21 -1.70 -8.70
C ILE A 87 1.20 -1.99 -9.27
N ALA A 88 1.91 -2.98 -8.73
CA ALA A 88 3.22 -3.36 -9.26
C ALA A 88 3.13 -3.76 -10.74
N ALA A 89 2.07 -4.48 -11.13
CA ALA A 89 1.80 -4.81 -12.52
C ALA A 89 1.54 -3.57 -13.40
N SER A 90 0.78 -2.59 -12.91
CA SER A 90 0.54 -1.35 -13.67
C SER A 90 1.80 -0.48 -13.82
N MET A 91 2.71 -0.58 -12.85
CA MET A 91 4.05 0.03 -12.89
C MET A 91 5.05 -0.76 -13.75
N LYS A 92 4.64 -1.88 -14.36
CA LYS A 92 5.46 -2.78 -15.19
C LYS A 92 6.65 -3.41 -14.45
N VAL A 93 6.50 -3.60 -13.13
CA VAL A 93 7.47 -4.35 -12.34
C VAL A 93 7.32 -5.85 -12.64
N ASP A 94 8.42 -6.57 -12.78
CA ASP A 94 8.42 -8.01 -13.09
C ASP A 94 7.69 -8.81 -12.00
N GLN A 95 6.63 -9.50 -12.41
CA GLN A 95 5.76 -10.25 -11.52
C GLN A 95 6.39 -11.53 -10.98
N GLY A 96 7.54 -11.97 -11.53
CA GLY A 96 8.30 -13.10 -10.99
C GLY A 96 8.67 -12.91 -9.51
N ALA A 97 8.75 -11.66 -9.04
CA ALA A 97 8.98 -11.31 -7.64
C ALA A 97 7.70 -11.12 -6.80
N TYR A 98 6.51 -10.98 -7.41
CA TYR A 98 5.27 -10.51 -6.74
C TYR A 98 4.05 -11.42 -6.91
N SER A 99 4.14 -12.50 -7.69
CA SER A 99 3.04 -13.46 -7.89
C SER A 99 2.81 -14.29 -6.62
N GLY A 100 1.98 -13.76 -5.73
CA GLY A 100 1.58 -14.42 -4.48
C GLY A 100 0.62 -15.57 -4.72
N ASP A 101 1.14 -16.74 -5.04
CA ASP A 101 0.63 -17.96 -4.41
C ASP A 101 1.39 -18.19 -3.09
N GLY A 102 0.85 -19.03 -2.20
CA GLY A 102 1.37 -19.22 -0.85
C GLY A 102 2.82 -19.73 -0.77
N GLU A 103 3.36 -20.34 -1.83
CA GLU A 103 4.77 -20.79 -1.90
C GLU A 103 5.72 -19.63 -2.26
N HIS A 104 5.26 -18.66 -3.07
CA HIS A 104 6.07 -17.52 -3.50
C HIS A 104 6.23 -16.41 -2.46
N ARG A 105 5.40 -16.38 -1.40
CA ARG A 105 5.61 -15.49 -0.22
C ARG A 105 7.02 -15.59 0.35
N PHE A 106 7.61 -16.79 0.32
CA PHE A 106 8.95 -17.03 0.85
C PHE A 106 10.07 -16.72 -0.13
N ARG A 107 9.80 -16.65 -1.44
CA ARG A 107 10.83 -16.35 -2.46
C ARG A 107 11.15 -14.86 -2.49
N PHE A 108 10.13 -13.99 -2.44
CA PHE A 108 10.30 -12.54 -2.29
C PHE A 108 11.14 -12.20 -1.05
N TYR A 109 10.81 -12.79 0.12
CA TYR A 109 11.60 -12.66 1.34
C TYR A 109 13.04 -13.19 1.19
N ARG A 110 13.24 -14.36 0.57
CA ARG A 110 14.55 -15.03 0.53
C ARG A 110 15.51 -14.47 -0.53
N GLU A 111 14.99 -13.98 -1.65
CA GLU A 111 15.82 -13.49 -2.76
C GLU A 111 16.02 -11.96 -2.71
N HIS A 112 15.02 -11.19 -2.26
CA HIS A 112 15.09 -9.71 -2.33
C HIS A 112 15.33 -9.07 -0.96
N LEU A 113 14.68 -9.52 0.11
CA LEU A 113 14.92 -8.95 1.45
C LEU A 113 16.28 -9.36 2.03
N ASN A 114 16.67 -10.62 1.87
CA ASN A 114 17.99 -11.11 2.31
C ASN A 114 19.18 -10.57 1.48
N SER A 115 18.97 -10.09 0.24
CA SER A 115 20.05 -9.54 -0.60
C SER A 115 20.21 -8.03 -0.44
N THR A 116 19.21 -7.34 0.10
CA THR A 116 19.23 -5.91 0.37
C THR A 116 19.38 -5.69 1.88
N HIS A 117 20.63 -5.63 2.35
CA HIS A 117 20.99 -5.43 3.75
C HIS A 117 20.18 -4.31 4.44
N TRP A 118 19.84 -3.26 3.68
CA TRP A 118 19.09 -2.12 4.16
C TRP A 118 17.62 -2.38 4.51
N VAL A 119 16.96 -3.36 3.87
CA VAL A 119 15.54 -3.64 4.18
C VAL A 119 15.44 -4.41 5.49
N HIS A 120 16.39 -5.31 5.77
CA HIS A 120 16.55 -5.86 7.12
C HIS A 120 16.82 -4.76 8.15
N ASP A 121 17.64 -3.75 7.84
CA ASP A 121 17.93 -2.65 8.76
C ASP A 121 16.71 -1.75 9.02
N ILE A 122 15.91 -1.39 8.02
CA ILE A 122 14.66 -0.63 8.21
C ILE A 122 13.68 -1.39 9.11
N PHE A 123 13.47 -2.68 8.85
CA PHE A 123 12.51 -3.47 9.64
C PHE A 123 13.06 -3.83 11.02
N ASN A 124 14.38 -4.02 11.20
CA ASN A 124 14.98 -4.25 12.52
C ASN A 124 15.11 -2.98 13.37
N LEU A 125 15.23 -1.78 12.78
CA LEU A 125 15.19 -0.52 13.53
C LEU A 125 13.84 -0.33 14.25
N SER A 126 12.75 -0.88 13.70
CA SER A 126 11.44 -0.91 14.35
C SER A 126 11.36 -1.88 15.53
N VAL A 127 12.04 -3.04 15.44
CA VAL A 127 11.85 -4.14 16.40
C VAL A 127 12.91 -4.14 17.51
N HIS A 128 14.12 -3.63 17.26
CA HIS A 128 15.21 -3.70 18.24
C HIS A 128 15.31 -2.51 19.21
N ASP A 129 14.78 -1.34 18.88
CA ASP A 129 14.97 -0.14 19.71
C ASP A 129 13.80 0.21 20.63
N GLY A 130 12.65 -0.49 20.55
CA GLY A 130 11.54 -0.27 21.49
C GLY A 130 11.11 1.21 21.58
N GLN A 131 11.33 1.99 20.52
CA GLN A 131 10.91 3.37 20.40
C GLN A 131 9.61 3.46 19.58
N PHE A 132 8.63 2.63 19.90
CA PHE A 132 7.19 2.89 19.79
C PHE A 132 6.44 2.02 20.79
#